data_AF-A0A4U6BM23-F1
#
_entry.id   AF-A0A4U6BM23-F1
#
_cell.length_a   1.000
_cell.length_b   1.000
_cell.length_c   1.000
_cell.angle_alpha   90.00
_cell.angle_beta   90.00
_cell.angle_gamma   90.00
#
_symmetry.space_group_name_H-M   'P 1'
#
loop_
_entity.id
_entity.type
_entity.pdbx_description
1 polymer ?
#
loop_
_entity_poly.entity_id
_entity_poly.type
_entity_poly.pdbx_seq_one_letter_code
_entity_poly.pdbx_strand_id
1 'polypeptide(L)'
;MILLSGLIGALIGALVGAIFNFWKMRRDEFASRCDEVCEAVHSVALEASEYWSTKYDEQNKALLAEARIRGAQDLCDGLYAELRLRFSPEEAAILDELMSELLDALTGGEFTEEKREADVLRTRLSMQTASAVILGIRKAHHNTMPFSSAARTMGENRHRSLSLPTWWKEGKTNPALWAKPDT
;
A
#
# COMPACT_ATOMS: atom_id res chain seq x y z
N MET A 1 2.21 48.86 22.38
CA MET A 1 1.77 47.98 21.27
C MET A 1 2.75 46.83 20.96
N ILE A 2 4.06 46.97 21.22
CA ILE A 2 5.08 45.93 20.95
C ILE A 2 4.85 44.61 21.73
N LEU A 3 4.31 44.68 22.95
CA LEU A 3 4.01 43.49 23.76
C LEU A 3 2.87 42.64 23.17
N LEU A 4 1.88 43.27 22.52
CA LEU A 4 0.72 42.58 21.95
C LEU A 4 1.10 41.82 20.67
N SER A 5 1.98 42.40 19.84
CA SER A 5 2.51 41.74 18.64
C SER A 5 3.37 40.51 18.97
N GLY A 6 4.12 40.56 20.07
CA GLY A 6 4.90 39.40 20.55
C GLY A 6 4.01 38.24 21.01
N LEU A 7 2.93 38.55 21.73
CA LEU A 7 1.96 37.55 22.19
C LEU A 7 1.24 36.87 21.01
N ILE A 8 0.82 37.63 20.00
CA ILE A 8 0.18 37.08 18.79
C ILE A 8 1.14 36.17 18.04
N GLY A 9 2.41 36.58 17.88
CA GLY A 9 3.43 35.73 17.25
C GLY A 9 3.67 34.43 18.01
N ALA A 10 3.76 34.48 19.33
CA ALA A 10 3.89 33.29 20.16
C ALA A 10 2.68 32.36 20.06
N LEU A 11 1.46 32.91 20.04
CA LEU A 11 0.22 32.14 19.89
C LEU A 11 0.15 31.42 18.53
N ILE A 12 0.50 32.13 17.45
CA ILE A 12 0.56 31.54 16.10
C ILE A 12 1.61 30.42 16.06
N GLY A 13 2.81 30.67 16.62
CA GLY A 13 3.86 29.65 16.70
C GLY A 13 3.42 28.40 17.46
N ALA A 14 2.77 28.58 18.61
CA ALA A 14 2.22 27.48 19.40
C ALA A 14 1.14 26.70 18.63
N LEU A 15 0.24 27.40 17.93
CA LEU A 15 -0.82 26.78 17.14
C LEU A 15 -0.27 25.95 15.97
N VAL A 16 0.69 26.49 15.21
CA VAL A 16 1.34 25.77 14.12
C VAL A 16 2.07 24.53 14.63
N GLY A 17 2.78 24.65 15.75
CA GLY A 17 3.45 23.51 16.40
C GLY A 17 2.47 22.42 16.83
N ALA A 18 1.33 22.79 17.42
CA ALA A 18 0.29 21.85 17.82
C ALA A 18 -0.30 21.10 16.62
N ILE A 19 -0.61 21.81 15.53
CA ILE A 19 -1.13 21.22 14.29
C ILE A 19 -0.13 20.22 13.69
N PHE A 20 1.15 20.60 13.62
CA PHE A 20 2.20 19.74 13.09
C PHE A 20 2.38 18.46 13.92
N ASN A 21 2.41 18.58 15.24
CA ASN A 21 2.53 17.44 16.14
C ASN A 21 1.32 16.51 16.04
N PHE A 22 0.10 17.06 16.00
CA PHE A 22 -1.11 16.27 15.84
C PHE A 22 -1.14 15.52 14.50
N TRP A 23 -0.77 16.19 13.41
CA TRP A 23 -0.67 15.56 12.09
C TRP A 23 0.38 14.44 12.08
N LYS A 24 1.56 14.68 12.67
CA LYS A 24 2.61 13.68 12.81
C LYS A 24 2.13 12.46 13.60
N MET A 25 1.45 12.66 14.74
CA MET A 25 0.93 11.56 15.56
C MET A 25 -0.06 10.69 14.78
N ARG A 26 -1.00 11.29 14.05
CA ARG A 26 -1.96 10.53 13.23
C ARG A 26 -1.28 9.74 12.12
N ARG A 27 -0.23 10.31 11.51
CA ARG A 27 0.57 9.64 10.48
C ARG A 27 1.32 8.45 11.06
N ASP A 28 1.98 8.63 12.19
CA ASP A 28 2.78 7.59 12.83
C ASP A 28 1.88 6.44 13.33
N GLU A 29 0.70 6.76 13.87
CA GLU A 29 -0.33 5.77 14.22
C GLU A 29 -0.79 4.98 12.98
N PHE A 30 -1.06 5.66 11.87
CA PHE A 30 -1.47 4.98 10.64
C PHE A 30 -0.38 4.07 10.06
N ALA A 31 0.88 4.52 10.09
CA ALA A 31 2.01 3.70 9.69
C ALA A 31 2.13 2.43 10.54
N SER A 32 1.98 2.54 11.86
CA SER A 32 1.96 1.38 12.78
C SER A 32 0.87 0.37 12.40
N ARG A 33 -0.35 0.84 12.12
CA ARG A 33 -1.45 -0.02 11.70
C ARG A 33 -1.18 -0.73 10.37
N CYS A 34 -0.55 -0.05 9.41
CA CYS A 34 -0.12 -0.68 8.16
C CYS A 34 0.90 -1.79 8.41
N ASP A 35 1.87 -1.55 9.29
CA ASP A 35 2.91 -2.52 9.63
C ASP A 35 2.33 -3.73 10.35
N GLU A 36 1.38 -3.54 11.27
CA GLU A 36 0.64 -4.62 11.95
C GLU A 36 -0.09 -5.53 10.96
N VAL A 37 -0.79 -4.96 9.97
CA VAL A 37 -1.44 -5.76 8.90
C VAL A 37 -0.41 -6.49 8.06
N CYS A 38 0.69 -5.83 7.69
CA CYS A 38 1.75 -6.47 6.89
C CYS A 38 2.41 -7.64 7.63
N GLU A 39 2.63 -7.50 8.94
CA GLU A 39 3.16 -8.56 9.80
C GLU A 39 2.19 -9.73 9.90
N ALA A 40 0.89 -9.46 10.13
CA ALA A 40 -0.13 -10.50 10.18
C ALA A 40 -0.24 -11.26 8.85
N VAL A 41 -0.26 -10.54 7.71
CA VAL A 41 -0.28 -11.12 6.35
C VAL A 41 0.96 -12.00 6.11
N HIS A 42 2.13 -11.54 6.52
CA HIS A 42 3.35 -12.33 6.37
C HIS A 42 3.31 -13.59 7.24
N SER A 43 2.86 -13.46 8.49
CA SER A 43 2.76 -14.58 9.44
C SER A 43 1.81 -15.66 8.95
N VAL A 44 0.61 -15.30 8.47
CA VAL A 44 -0.35 -16.29 7.96
C VAL A 44 0.17 -16.98 6.69
N ALA A 45 0.91 -16.25 5.84
CA ALA A 45 1.52 -16.83 4.64
C ALA A 45 2.65 -17.81 4.98
N LEU A 46 3.44 -17.55 6.03
CA LEU A 46 4.45 -18.49 6.54
C LEU A 46 3.80 -19.76 7.07
N GLU A 47 2.77 -19.65 7.90
CA GLU A 47 2.02 -20.80 8.42
C GLU A 47 1.39 -21.64 7.29
N ALA A 48 0.79 -20.98 6.30
CA ALA A 48 0.25 -21.67 5.12
C ALA A 48 1.36 -22.32 4.29
N SER A 49 2.50 -21.66 4.10
CA SER A 49 3.65 -22.19 3.39
C SER A 49 4.20 -23.46 4.06
N GLU A 50 4.31 -23.45 5.40
CA GLU A 50 4.69 -24.63 6.20
C GLU A 50 3.66 -25.74 6.08
N TYR A 51 2.37 -25.41 6.17
CA TYR A 51 1.28 -26.37 5.99
C TYR A 51 1.36 -27.05 4.61
N TRP A 52 1.48 -26.28 3.52
CA TRP A 52 1.53 -26.81 2.16
C TRP A 52 2.80 -27.61 1.85
N SER A 53 3.91 -27.32 2.53
CA SER A 53 5.17 -28.06 2.35
C SER A 53 5.27 -29.33 3.20
N THR A 54 4.50 -29.44 4.28
CA THR A 54 4.57 -30.55 5.22
C THR A 54 3.59 -31.67 4.85
N LYS A 55 4.04 -32.93 4.80
CA LYS A 55 3.14 -34.08 4.74
C LYS A 55 2.76 -34.51 6.15
N TYR A 56 1.47 -34.52 6.45
CA TYR A 56 0.97 -34.91 7.78
C TYR A 56 0.61 -36.38 7.80
N ASP A 57 1.24 -37.15 8.69
CA ASP A 57 0.90 -38.56 8.93
C ASP A 57 -0.31 -38.70 9.88
N GLU A 58 -0.55 -37.70 10.72
CA GLU A 58 -1.65 -37.65 11.67
C GLU A 58 -2.67 -36.56 11.30
N GLN A 59 -3.93 -36.95 11.10
CA GLN A 59 -5.02 -36.04 10.74
C GLN A 59 -5.19 -34.89 11.76
N ASN A 60 -5.01 -35.16 13.06
CA ASN A 60 -5.12 -34.15 14.11
C ASN A 60 -4.09 -33.00 13.95
N LYS A 61 -2.89 -33.29 13.44
CA LYS A 61 -1.86 -32.26 13.22
C LYS A 61 -2.21 -31.35 12.05
N ALA A 62 -2.75 -31.92 10.97
CA ALA A 62 -3.25 -31.15 9.83
C ALA A 62 -4.41 -30.23 10.25
N LEU A 63 -5.40 -30.77 10.99
CA LEU A 63 -6.53 -29.99 11.49
C LEU A 63 -6.10 -28.84 12.41
N LEU A 64 -5.10 -29.06 13.26
CA LEU A 64 -4.56 -28.01 14.12
C LEU A 64 -3.88 -26.90 13.30
N ALA A 65 -3.12 -27.25 12.27
CA ALA A 65 -2.48 -26.28 11.38
C ALA A 65 -3.53 -25.48 10.58
N GLU A 66 -4.56 -26.12 10.05
CA GLU A 66 -5.68 -25.45 9.39
C GLU A 66 -6.41 -24.47 10.33
N ALA A 67 -6.66 -24.88 11.58
CA ALA A 67 -7.29 -24.02 12.57
C ALA A 67 -6.42 -22.79 12.88
N ARG A 68 -5.10 -22.93 12.93
CA ARG A 68 -4.16 -21.80 13.09
C ARG A 68 -4.21 -20.84 11.91
N ILE A 69 -4.19 -21.37 10.68
CA ILE A 69 -4.29 -20.54 9.47
C ILE A 69 -5.61 -19.77 9.48
N ARG A 70 -6.74 -20.42 9.78
CA ARG A 70 -8.04 -19.74 9.87
C ARG A 70 -8.07 -18.65 10.95
N GLY A 71 -7.55 -18.93 12.15
CA GLY A 71 -7.47 -17.92 13.20
C GLY A 71 -6.59 -16.73 12.82
N ALA A 72 -5.50 -16.97 12.09
CA ALA A 72 -4.64 -15.91 11.57
C ALA A 72 -5.30 -15.13 10.42
N GLN A 73 -6.12 -15.79 9.59
CA GLN A 73 -6.95 -15.14 8.58
C GLN A 73 -7.97 -14.19 9.22
N ASP A 74 -8.70 -14.66 10.23
CA ASP A 74 -9.68 -13.83 10.96
C ASP A 74 -9.03 -12.57 11.56
N LEU A 75 -7.81 -12.70 12.09
CA LEU A 75 -7.02 -11.56 12.58
C LEU A 75 -6.63 -10.61 11.45
N CYS A 76 -6.14 -11.13 10.33
CA CYS A 76 -5.78 -10.33 9.15
C CYS A 76 -7.00 -9.55 8.64
N ASP A 77 -8.15 -10.21 8.51
CA ASP A 77 -9.40 -9.61 8.04
C ASP A 77 -9.88 -8.51 8.99
N GLY A 78 -9.81 -8.74 10.31
CA GLY A 78 -10.16 -7.73 11.31
C GLY A 78 -9.28 -6.48 11.24
N LEU A 79 -7.96 -6.66 11.17
CA LEU A 79 -7.02 -5.54 11.06
C LEU A 79 -7.15 -4.81 9.71
N TYR A 80 -7.32 -5.56 8.63
CA TYR A 80 -7.51 -5.01 7.29
C TYR A 80 -8.81 -4.23 7.17
N ALA A 81 -9.92 -4.70 7.76
CA ALA A 81 -11.20 -4.00 7.74
C ALA A 81 -11.12 -2.60 8.36
N GLU A 82 -10.35 -2.43 9.45
CA GLU A 82 -10.10 -1.10 10.03
C GLU A 82 -9.23 -0.24 9.10
N LEU A 83 -8.16 -0.82 8.54
CA LEU A 83 -7.22 -0.12 7.68
C LEU A 83 -7.86 0.37 6.37
N ARG A 84 -8.72 -0.47 5.78
CA ARG A 84 -9.43 -0.25 4.51
C ARG A 84 -10.19 1.08 4.48
N LEU A 85 -10.76 1.49 5.62
CA LEU A 85 -11.51 2.74 5.73
C LEU A 85 -10.65 4.00 5.56
N ARG A 86 -9.33 3.88 5.66
CA ARG A 86 -8.38 4.99 5.54
C ARG A 86 -7.83 5.16 4.12
N PHE A 87 -8.05 4.22 3.22
CA PHE A 87 -7.61 4.29 1.83
C PHE A 87 -8.67 4.94 0.93
N SER A 88 -8.24 5.41 -0.25
CA SER A 88 -9.19 5.84 -1.27
C SER A 88 -10.01 4.64 -1.78
N PRO A 89 -11.23 4.85 -2.33
CA PRO A 89 -12.05 3.75 -2.85
C PRO A 89 -11.35 2.90 -3.91
N GLU A 90 -10.52 3.53 -4.75
CA GLU A 90 -9.75 2.87 -5.81
C GLU A 90 -8.66 1.96 -5.22
N GLU A 91 -7.91 2.45 -4.23
CA GLU A 91 -6.88 1.66 -3.56
C GLU A 91 -7.48 0.53 -2.72
N ALA A 92 -8.59 0.80 -2.05
CA ALA A 92 -9.32 -0.21 -1.30
C ALA A 92 -9.81 -1.34 -2.22
N ALA A 93 -10.32 -1.03 -3.42
CA ALA A 93 -10.75 -2.06 -4.37
C ALA A 93 -9.59 -2.94 -4.84
N ILE A 94 -8.42 -2.35 -5.12
CA ILE A 94 -7.21 -3.11 -5.50
C ILE A 94 -6.74 -4.00 -4.35
N LEU A 95 -6.75 -3.48 -3.12
CA LEU A 95 -6.36 -4.25 -1.94
C LEU A 95 -7.36 -5.37 -1.65
N ASP A 96 -8.66 -5.14 -1.84
CA ASP A 96 -9.71 -6.16 -1.68
C ASP A 96 -9.47 -7.33 -2.66
N GLU A 97 -9.08 -7.05 -3.91
CA GLU A 97 -8.69 -8.08 -4.90
C GLU A 97 -7.44 -8.86 -4.44
N LEU A 98 -6.37 -8.17 -4.03
CA LEU A 98 -5.14 -8.80 -3.55
C LEU A 98 -5.37 -9.65 -2.30
N MET A 99 -6.23 -9.19 -1.38
CA MET A 99 -6.61 -9.95 -0.19
C MET A 99 -7.41 -11.20 -0.56
N SER A 100 -8.32 -11.11 -1.53
CA SER A 100 -9.04 -12.27 -2.06
C SER A 100 -8.07 -13.30 -2.66
N GLU A 101 -7.11 -12.86 -3.49
CA GLU A 101 -6.07 -13.74 -4.05
C GLU A 101 -5.22 -14.39 -2.96
N LEU A 102 -4.90 -13.65 -1.90
CA LEU A 102 -4.18 -14.20 -0.74
C LEU A 102 -5.01 -15.28 -0.05
N LEU A 103 -6.28 -15.05 0.24
CA LEU A 103 -7.15 -16.04 0.91
C LEU A 103 -7.27 -17.33 0.09
N ASP A 104 -7.40 -17.20 -1.23
CA ASP A 104 -7.38 -18.33 -2.15
C ASP A 104 -6.02 -19.03 -2.14
N ALA A 105 -4.90 -18.31 -2.10
CA ALA A 105 -3.57 -18.91 -2.03
C ALA A 105 -3.29 -19.61 -0.69
N LEU A 106 -3.82 -19.11 0.42
CA LEU A 106 -3.64 -19.68 1.75
C LEU A 106 -4.37 -21.02 1.91
N THR A 107 -5.61 -21.11 1.41
CA THR A 107 -6.49 -22.27 1.63
C THR A 107 -6.59 -23.22 0.44
N GLY A 108 -6.38 -22.67 -0.76
CA GLY A 108 -7.12 -22.94 -2.00
C GLY A 108 -8.16 -24.05 -2.00
N GLY A 109 -9.16 -23.90 -1.13
CA GLY A 109 -10.38 -24.71 -1.15
C GLY A 109 -10.23 -26.19 -0.76
N GLU A 110 -9.05 -26.66 -0.38
CA GLU A 110 -8.76 -28.08 -0.11
C GLU A 110 -8.46 -28.36 1.37
N PHE A 111 -8.83 -27.44 2.26
CA PHE A 111 -8.77 -27.73 3.70
C PHE A 111 -9.64 -28.94 4.03
N THR A 112 -9.22 -29.74 5.00
CA THR A 112 -9.88 -30.96 5.50
C THR A 112 -9.86 -32.19 4.58
N GLU A 113 -9.12 -32.16 3.47
CA GLU A 113 -8.94 -33.37 2.64
C GLU A 113 -8.04 -34.42 3.31
N GLU A 114 -8.58 -35.64 3.54
CA GLU A 114 -7.88 -36.72 4.24
C GLU A 114 -6.58 -37.19 3.56
N LYS A 115 -6.43 -36.96 2.25
CA LYS A 115 -5.29 -37.43 1.45
C LYS A 115 -4.56 -36.30 0.72
N ARG A 116 -4.56 -35.11 1.32
CA ARG A 116 -3.89 -33.95 0.74
C ARG A 116 -2.37 -34.15 0.66
N GLU A 117 -1.83 -34.11 -0.55
CA GLU A 117 -0.39 -34.16 -0.79
C GLU A 117 0.28 -32.81 -0.49
N ALA A 118 1.60 -32.81 -0.35
CA ALA A 118 2.35 -31.56 -0.24
C ALA A 118 2.33 -30.83 -1.59
N ASP A 119 2.05 -29.53 -1.57
CA ASP A 119 1.95 -28.69 -2.78
C ASP A 119 2.96 -27.55 -2.74
N VAL A 120 4.07 -27.76 -3.43
CA VAL A 120 5.16 -26.79 -3.57
C VAL A 120 4.73 -25.54 -4.33
N LEU A 121 3.78 -25.66 -5.27
CA LEU A 121 3.28 -24.50 -6.00
C LEU A 121 2.51 -23.58 -5.07
N ARG A 122 1.71 -24.15 -4.16
CA ARG A 122 0.97 -23.38 -3.15
C ARG A 122 1.86 -22.75 -2.09
N THR A 123 2.89 -23.46 -1.63
CA THR A 123 3.93 -22.90 -0.75
C THR A 123 4.52 -21.62 -1.34
N ARG A 124 4.79 -21.60 -2.65
CA ARG A 124 5.30 -20.41 -3.33
C ARG A 124 4.21 -19.34 -3.51
N LEU A 125 3.00 -19.76 -3.88
CA LEU A 125 1.89 -18.86 -4.18
C LEU A 125 1.45 -18.06 -2.95
N SER A 126 1.36 -18.68 -1.78
CA SER A 126 1.01 -18.00 -0.53
C SER A 126 1.99 -16.87 -0.20
N MET A 127 3.29 -17.13 -0.34
CA MET A 127 4.33 -16.13 -0.11
C MET A 127 4.32 -15.01 -1.15
N GLN A 128 4.06 -15.35 -2.43
CA GLN A 128 4.00 -14.38 -3.52
C GLN A 128 2.81 -13.42 -3.37
N THR A 129 1.62 -13.96 -3.10
CA THR A 129 0.40 -13.16 -2.90
C THR A 129 0.49 -12.30 -1.65
N ALA A 130 1.04 -12.82 -0.54
CA ALA A 130 1.31 -12.03 0.66
C ALA A 130 2.26 -10.85 0.39
N SER A 131 3.31 -11.10 -0.40
CA SER A 131 4.23 -10.03 -0.82
C SER A 131 3.53 -8.97 -1.67
N ALA A 132 2.62 -9.38 -2.56
CA ALA A 132 1.83 -8.46 -3.37
C ALA A 132 0.89 -7.59 -2.50
N VAL A 133 0.21 -8.18 -1.52
CA VAL A 133 -0.61 -7.46 -0.53
C VAL A 133 0.23 -6.44 0.25
N ILE A 134 1.38 -6.85 0.79
CA ILE A 134 2.28 -5.96 1.56
C ILE A 134 2.74 -4.78 0.71
N LEU A 135 3.15 -5.03 -0.54
CA LEU A 135 3.53 -3.97 -1.47
C LEU A 135 2.35 -3.06 -1.82
N GLY A 136 1.16 -3.62 -1.99
CA GLY A 136 -0.09 -2.90 -2.19
C GLY A 136 -0.37 -1.94 -1.03
N ILE A 137 -0.33 -2.43 0.21
CA ILE A 137 -0.58 -1.64 1.42
C ILE A 137 0.44 -0.51 1.53
N ARG A 138 1.72 -0.80 1.31
CA ARG A 138 2.79 0.22 1.37
C ARG A 138 2.61 1.29 0.30
N LYS A 139 2.21 0.89 -0.91
CA LYS A 139 1.94 1.82 -2.02
C LYS A 139 0.73 2.71 -1.71
N ALA A 140 -0.36 2.13 -1.22
CA ALA A 140 -1.55 2.87 -0.81
C ALA A 140 -1.23 3.84 0.34
N HIS A 141 -0.50 3.37 1.36
CA HIS A 141 -0.04 4.22 2.45
C HIS A 141 0.81 5.40 1.97
N HIS A 142 1.77 5.16 1.06
CA HIS A 142 2.59 6.22 0.48
C HIS A 142 1.74 7.30 -0.21
N ASN A 143 0.68 6.90 -0.92
CA ASN A 143 -0.22 7.83 -1.59
C ASN A 143 -1.04 8.68 -0.61
N THR A 144 -1.27 8.23 0.62
CA THR A 144 -1.94 9.04 1.66
C THR A 144 -1.09 10.20 2.19
N MET A 145 0.22 10.20 1.93
CA MET A 145 1.09 11.28 2.42
C MET A 145 0.86 12.56 1.59
N PRO A 146 0.51 13.70 2.23
CA PRO A 146 0.51 14.98 1.52
C PRO A 146 1.94 15.20 1.01
N PHE A 147 2.07 15.64 -0.24
CA PHE A 147 3.33 15.79 -0.99
C PHE A 147 3.91 14.54 -1.67
N SER A 148 3.40 13.33 -1.46
CA SER A 148 3.87 12.15 -2.23
C SER A 148 3.64 12.34 -3.73
N SER A 149 2.46 12.85 -4.09
CA SER A 149 2.10 13.21 -5.47
C SER A 149 2.95 14.37 -5.99
N ALA A 150 3.11 15.44 -5.20
CA ALA A 150 3.89 16.62 -5.61
C ALA A 150 5.37 16.30 -5.84
N ALA A 151 5.99 15.52 -4.95
CA ALA A 151 7.38 15.06 -5.10
C ALA A 151 7.55 14.16 -6.32
N ARG A 152 6.60 13.25 -6.56
CA ARG A 152 6.58 12.39 -7.74
C ARG A 152 6.42 13.20 -9.02
N THR A 153 5.48 14.14 -9.08
CA THR A 153 5.29 15.03 -10.23
C THR A 153 6.52 15.89 -10.49
N MET A 154 7.19 16.40 -9.46
CA MET A 154 8.46 17.12 -9.62
C MET A 154 9.57 16.22 -10.17
N GLY A 155 9.70 14.98 -9.69
CA GLY A 155 10.67 14.01 -10.20
C GLY A 155 10.40 13.62 -11.65
N GLU A 156 9.16 13.29 -11.99
CA GLU A 156 8.74 12.97 -13.36
C GLU A 156 8.95 14.16 -14.30
N ASN A 157 8.63 15.38 -13.87
CA ASN A 157 8.88 16.59 -14.66
C ASN A 157 10.37 16.89 -14.84
N ARG A 158 11.24 16.53 -13.89
CA ARG A 158 12.69 16.70 -14.01
C ARG A 158 13.29 15.83 -15.13
N HIS A 159 12.68 14.68 -15.40
CA HIS A 159 13.14 13.73 -16.44
C HIS A 159 12.37 13.85 -17.76
N ARG A 160 11.27 14.58 -17.79
CA ARG A 160 10.63 14.97 -19.05
C ARG A 160 11.52 15.97 -19.77
N SER A 161 12.26 15.51 -20.77
CA SER A 161 12.70 16.41 -21.83
C SER A 161 11.44 17.00 -22.45
N LEU A 162 11.24 18.31 -22.30
CA LEU A 162 10.21 19.01 -23.08
C LEU A 162 10.40 18.58 -24.54
N SER A 163 9.42 17.88 -25.10
CA SER A 163 9.37 17.61 -26.53
C SER A 163 9.10 18.94 -27.22
N LEU A 164 10.13 19.79 -27.26
CA LEU A 164 10.09 21.01 -28.01
C LEU A 164 9.86 20.63 -29.47
N PRO A 165 8.92 21.29 -30.17
CA PRO A 165 8.79 21.14 -31.61
C PRO A 165 10.17 21.29 -32.27
N THR A 166 10.46 20.48 -33.28
CA THR A 166 11.78 20.42 -33.95
C THR A 166 12.28 21.80 -34.38
N TRP A 167 11.39 22.68 -34.83
CA TRP A 167 11.72 24.06 -35.22
C TRP A 167 12.34 24.89 -34.08
N TRP A 168 11.96 24.66 -32.82
CA TRP A 168 12.54 25.33 -31.66
C TRP A 168 13.94 24.81 -31.35
N LYS A 169 14.17 23.50 -31.51
CA LYS A 169 15.51 22.90 -31.34
C LYS A 169 16.50 23.38 -32.41
N GLU A 170 16.00 23.73 -33.59
CA GLU A 170 16.79 24.23 -34.71
C GLU A 170 17.01 25.75 -34.70
N GLY A 171 16.49 26.47 -33.70
CA GLY A 171 16.59 27.94 -33.63
C GLY A 171 15.84 28.67 -34.76
N LYS A 172 14.91 27.99 -35.44
CA LYS A 172 14.12 28.57 -36.53
C LYS A 172 12.88 29.25 -35.95
N THR A 173 12.66 30.50 -36.32
CA THR A 173 11.40 31.17 -36.04
C THR A 173 10.28 30.46 -36.80
N ASN A 174 9.19 30.11 -36.11
CA ASN A 174 8.03 29.48 -36.75
C ASN A 174 7.43 30.49 -37.75
N PRO A 175 7.51 30.25 -39.07
CA PRO A 175 7.04 31.21 -40.07
C PRO A 175 5.52 31.41 -40.02
N ALA A 176 4.76 30.43 -39.48
CA ALA A 176 3.31 30.50 -39.39
C ALA A 176 2.81 31.47 -38.30
N LEU A 177 3.63 31.80 -37.29
CA LEU A 177 3.24 32.72 -36.22
C LEU A 177 3.30 34.20 -36.65
N TRP A 178 3.92 34.49 -37.80
CA TRP A 178 4.07 35.85 -38.34
C TRP A 178 3.28 36.10 -39.61
N ALA A 179 2.57 35.09 -40.12
CA ALA A 179 1.63 35.28 -41.22
C ALA A 179 0.46 36.11 -40.69
N LYS A 180 0.38 37.38 -41.12
CA LYS A 180 -0.82 38.18 -40.89
C LYS A 180 -1.98 37.49 -41.61
N PRO A 181 -3.15 37.35 -40.98
CA PRO A 181 -4.31 36.83 -41.68
C PRO A 181 -4.63 37.76 -42.86
N ASP A 182 -4.70 37.19 -44.06
CA ASP A 182 -5.09 37.93 -45.26
C ASP A 182 -6.52 38.44 -45.06
N THR A 183 -6.65 39.77 -44.94
CA THR A 183 -7.91 40.51 -44.88
C THR A 183 -8.46 40.78 -46.27
#